data_AF-A0A3M1CXY1-F1
#
_entry.id   AF-A0A3M1CXY1-F1
#
_cell.length_a   1.000
_cell.length_b   1.000
_cell.length_c   1.000
_cell.angle_alpha   90.00
_cell.angle_beta   90.00
_cell.angle_gamma   90.00
#
_symmetry.space_group_name_H-M   'P 1'
#
loop_
_entity.id
_entity.type
_entity.pdbx_description
1 polymer ?
#
loop_
_entity_poly.entity_id
_entity_poly.type
_entity_poly.pdbx_seq_one_letter_code
_entity_poly.pdbx_strand_id
1 'polypeptide(L)'
;MLIALLTLACGQYIDAADADALCADGDTNFSAEVSVAGRDALTDATRLGHYGLTGLLVSHTYDETWNGGTVRSVDYTAMNRTPDAGVTLGDTLANMASVDPLALDGHEEALAFWLNLYNAWAIQTALNQLAADPDWAGASASTWNGEETGATFVMFTTRFVTVDGVQLSLNEVEHGVIRGDFDPSTYDDEPALLDRIEAWHAGLWGDDPVDARIHMGLNCVSRSCPDVPARAFTADNVYATLDDNATRFLAHTAKGAGPDGISILFSWFRGDFETSFGSVQDFVRTYRESGDADVNYDATLDYDWSLNGA
;
A
#
# COMPACT_ATOMS: atom_id res chain seq x y z
N MET A 1 10.83 30.78 -0.12
CA MET A 1 10.82 29.59 0.75
C MET A 1 9.42 29.29 1.31
N LEU A 2 8.57 30.29 1.59
CA LEU A 2 7.16 30.08 1.99
C LEU A 2 6.21 29.77 0.81
N ILE A 3 6.52 30.25 -0.40
CA ILE A 3 5.69 30.07 -1.61
C ILE A 3 5.70 28.61 -2.11
N ALA A 4 6.77 27.85 -1.86
CA ALA A 4 6.89 26.46 -2.33
C ALA A 4 6.00 25.47 -1.55
N LEU A 5 5.70 25.76 -0.28
CA LEU A 5 4.86 24.92 0.59
C LEU A 5 3.36 25.03 0.28
N LEU A 6 2.89 26.18 -0.21
CA LEU A 6 1.47 26.36 -0.57
C LEU A 6 1.08 25.67 -1.89
N THR A 7 2.00 25.58 -2.85
CA THR A 7 1.80 24.81 -4.09
C THR A 7 1.66 23.30 -3.84
N LEU A 8 2.24 22.75 -2.77
CA LEU A 8 2.16 21.33 -2.45
C LEU A 8 0.79 20.91 -1.89
N ALA A 9 0.12 21.79 -1.13
CA ALA A 9 -1.23 21.52 -0.64
C ALA A 9 -2.30 21.60 -1.75
N CYS A 10 -2.14 22.53 -2.70
CA CYS A 10 -3.08 22.70 -3.82
C CYS A 10 -2.86 21.68 -4.94
N GLY A 11 -1.60 21.31 -5.21
CA GLY A 11 -1.23 20.31 -6.21
C GLY A 11 -1.59 18.87 -5.82
N GLN A 12 -2.18 18.61 -4.64
CA GLN A 12 -2.67 17.29 -4.25
C GLN A 12 -4.05 16.95 -4.82
N TYR A 13 -4.81 17.96 -5.28
CA TYR A 13 -6.24 17.85 -5.53
C TYR A 13 -6.73 18.44 -6.86
N ILE A 14 -5.85 18.98 -7.72
CA ILE A 14 -6.27 19.63 -8.99
C ILE A 14 -5.32 19.24 -10.13
N ASP A 15 -5.89 18.99 -11.30
CA ASP A 15 -5.16 18.80 -12.55
C ASP A 15 -4.26 20.02 -12.87
N ALA A 16 -3.10 19.78 -13.48
CA ALA A 16 -2.02 20.75 -13.61
C ALA A 16 -2.39 22.03 -14.39
N ALA A 17 -3.51 22.02 -15.13
CA ALA A 17 -3.99 23.15 -15.92
C ALA A 17 -4.72 24.24 -15.09
N ASP A 18 -5.24 23.91 -13.90
CA ASP A 18 -6.08 24.82 -13.10
C ASP A 18 -5.38 25.33 -11.81
N ALA A 19 -4.21 24.79 -11.47
CA ALA A 19 -3.42 25.21 -10.31
C ALA A 19 -2.99 26.69 -10.37
N ASP A 20 -2.80 27.24 -11.57
CA ASP A 20 -2.34 28.62 -11.78
C ASP A 20 -3.42 29.68 -11.46
N ALA A 21 -4.71 29.33 -11.45
CA ALA A 21 -5.79 30.29 -11.28
C ALA A 21 -6.18 30.53 -9.81
N LEU A 22 -5.98 29.55 -8.92
CA LEU A 22 -6.43 29.60 -7.51
C LEU A 22 -5.35 30.02 -6.52
N CYS A 23 -4.06 29.93 -6.87
CA CYS A 23 -2.94 30.28 -6.00
C CYS A 23 -2.42 31.72 -6.18
N ALA A 24 -3.14 32.57 -6.91
CA ALA A 24 -2.64 33.89 -7.35
C ALA A 24 -2.65 34.98 -6.26
N ASP A 25 -3.38 34.80 -5.15
CA ASP A 25 -3.48 35.82 -4.11
C ASP A 25 -2.47 35.55 -2.99
N GLY A 26 -1.28 36.14 -3.16
CA GLY A 26 -0.09 35.97 -2.31
C GLY A 26 -0.22 36.49 -0.87
N ASP A 27 -1.19 35.99 -0.10
CA ASP A 27 -1.30 36.27 1.31
C ASP A 27 -0.39 35.33 2.12
N THR A 28 0.82 35.82 2.45
CA THR A 28 1.90 35.04 3.07
C THR A 28 1.77 34.87 4.58
N ASN A 29 0.57 34.91 5.15
CA ASN A 29 0.37 34.92 6.60
C ASN A 29 -0.47 33.73 7.08
N PHE A 30 0.07 32.52 6.95
CA PHE A 30 -0.48 31.33 7.59
C PHE A 30 0.12 31.14 8.99
N SER A 31 -0.15 32.10 9.88
CA SER A 31 -0.15 31.89 11.32
C SER A 31 -1.61 31.91 11.77
N ALA A 32 -2.33 30.85 11.48
CA ALA A 32 -3.69 30.69 11.96
C ALA A 32 -3.82 29.27 12.51
N GLU A 33 -4.25 29.19 13.77
CA GLU A 33 -4.96 28.02 14.27
C GLU A 33 -5.84 27.50 13.14
N VAL A 34 -5.67 26.22 12.78
CA VAL A 34 -6.48 25.59 11.73
C VAL A 34 -7.92 25.64 12.20
N SER A 35 -8.62 26.71 11.81
CA SER A 35 -10.02 26.88 12.13
C SER A 35 -10.77 25.79 11.39
N VAL A 36 -11.66 25.14 12.12
CA VAL A 36 -12.50 24.01 11.70
C VAL A 36 -13.22 24.25 10.35
N ALA A 37 -13.35 25.50 9.90
CA ALA A 37 -13.94 25.90 8.63
C ALA A 37 -13.13 25.52 7.37
N GLY A 38 -11.86 25.13 7.49
CA GLY A 38 -11.06 24.64 6.35
C GLY A 38 -11.31 23.19 5.96
N ARG A 39 -12.11 22.45 6.76
CA ARG A 39 -12.51 21.06 6.48
C ARG A 39 -13.67 20.97 5.48
N ASP A 40 -14.44 22.03 5.33
CA ASP A 40 -15.68 22.02 4.54
C ASP A 40 -15.45 22.19 3.03
N ALA A 41 -14.23 22.57 2.61
CA ALA A 41 -13.88 22.83 1.21
C ALA A 41 -13.34 21.60 0.44
N LEU A 42 -13.22 20.43 1.09
CA LEU A 42 -12.83 19.17 0.45
C LEU A 42 -14.00 18.45 -0.25
N THR A 43 -15.14 19.13 -0.39
CA THR A 43 -16.41 18.50 -0.77
C THR A 43 -16.60 18.28 -2.27
N ASP A 44 -15.76 18.88 -3.13
CA ASP A 44 -15.94 18.83 -4.60
C ASP A 44 -14.74 18.25 -5.39
N ALA A 45 -13.71 17.71 -4.73
CA ALA A 45 -12.62 16.95 -5.37
C ALA A 45 -12.49 15.56 -4.72
N THR A 46 -13.30 14.62 -5.18
CA THR A 46 -13.38 13.22 -4.71
C THR A 46 -12.31 12.31 -5.31
N ARG A 47 -11.38 12.84 -6.12
CA ARG A 47 -10.20 12.15 -6.64
C ARG A 47 -8.93 12.57 -5.89
N LEU A 48 -8.15 11.60 -5.45
CA LEU A 48 -6.86 11.78 -4.78
C LEU A 48 -5.74 11.54 -5.77
N GLY A 49 -4.92 12.57 -6.03
CA GLY A 49 -3.81 12.42 -6.97
C GLY A 49 -2.59 11.66 -6.39
N HIS A 50 -2.55 11.44 -5.08
CA HIS A 50 -1.47 10.73 -4.37
C HIS A 50 -0.04 11.20 -4.74
N TYR A 51 0.14 12.48 -5.09
CA TYR A 51 1.41 12.99 -5.60
C TYR A 51 2.55 12.94 -4.58
N GLY A 52 2.24 13.10 -3.28
CA GLY A 52 3.21 12.96 -2.20
C GLY A 52 3.82 11.56 -2.19
N LEU A 53 2.97 10.53 -2.14
CA LEU A 53 3.41 9.13 -2.23
C LEU A 53 4.12 8.84 -3.56
N THR A 54 3.60 9.34 -4.67
CA THR A 54 4.26 9.18 -5.98
C THR A 54 5.67 9.77 -5.98
N GLY A 55 5.86 10.98 -5.45
CA GLY A 55 7.17 11.62 -5.34
C GLY A 55 8.15 10.80 -4.49
N LEU A 56 7.67 10.25 -3.37
CA LEU A 56 8.46 9.37 -2.51
C LEU A 56 8.87 8.09 -3.23
N LEU A 57 7.91 7.40 -3.86
CA LEU A 57 8.18 6.15 -4.58
C LEU A 57 9.15 6.37 -5.74
N VAL A 58 8.95 7.42 -6.54
CA VAL A 58 9.86 7.76 -7.65
C VAL A 58 11.28 8.09 -7.16
N SER A 59 11.41 8.73 -5.99
CA SER A 59 12.71 9.21 -5.49
C SER A 59 13.47 8.16 -4.67
N HIS A 60 12.77 7.19 -4.09
CA HIS A 60 13.31 6.27 -3.11
C HIS A 60 12.99 4.80 -3.43
N THR A 61 12.69 4.48 -4.69
CA THR A 61 12.69 3.10 -5.15
C THR A 61 13.69 2.91 -6.28
N TYR A 62 14.23 1.71 -6.38
CA TYR A 62 15.18 1.34 -7.42
C TYR A 62 15.02 -0.13 -7.78
N ASP A 63 15.28 -0.45 -9.05
CA ASP A 63 15.34 -1.83 -9.50
C ASP A 63 16.74 -2.40 -9.20
N GLU A 64 16.79 -3.60 -8.61
CA GLU A 64 18.03 -4.34 -8.33
C GLU A 64 17.90 -5.82 -8.74
N THR A 65 19.02 -6.53 -8.72
CA THR A 65 19.03 -7.99 -8.95
C THR A 65 19.03 -8.73 -7.62
N TRP A 66 18.04 -9.59 -7.40
CA TRP A 66 17.95 -10.45 -6.23
C TRP A 66 17.63 -11.88 -6.69
N ASN A 67 18.40 -12.87 -6.21
CA ASN A 67 18.22 -14.28 -6.58
C ASN A 67 18.04 -14.55 -8.09
N GLY A 68 18.75 -13.79 -8.93
CA GLY A 68 18.74 -13.96 -10.40
C GLY A 68 17.59 -13.30 -11.14
N GLY A 69 16.68 -12.60 -10.46
CA GLY A 69 15.61 -11.80 -11.06
C GLY A 69 15.70 -10.32 -10.69
N THR A 70 14.90 -9.49 -11.36
CA THR A 70 14.79 -8.05 -11.06
C THR A 70 13.68 -7.82 -10.06
N VAL A 71 13.97 -7.08 -8.99
CA VAL A 71 12.99 -6.62 -7.99
C VAL A 71 13.08 -5.11 -7.85
N ARG A 72 11.95 -4.46 -7.52
CA ARG A 72 11.93 -3.08 -7.05
C ARG A 72 12.00 -3.04 -5.54
N SER A 73 13.03 -2.39 -5.05
CA SER A 73 13.31 -2.20 -3.63
C SER A 73 13.07 -0.76 -3.20
N VAL A 74 12.77 -0.56 -1.93
CA VAL A 74 12.66 0.77 -1.31
C VAL A 74 13.98 1.10 -0.62
N ASP A 75 14.57 2.26 -0.91
CA ASP A 75 15.75 2.77 -0.22
C ASP A 75 15.34 3.47 1.08
N TYR A 76 15.01 2.68 2.10
CA TYR A 76 14.60 3.23 3.40
C TYR A 76 15.71 4.05 4.06
N THR A 77 16.98 3.71 3.81
CA THR A 77 18.11 4.46 4.38
C THR A 77 18.18 5.87 3.78
N ALA A 78 18.06 6.00 2.45
CA ALA A 78 18.02 7.32 1.81
C ALA A 78 16.75 8.09 2.18
N MET A 79 15.59 7.41 2.26
CA MET A 79 14.34 8.03 2.65
C MET A 79 14.41 8.57 4.09
N ASN A 80 14.89 7.78 5.05
CA ASN A 80 15.06 8.19 6.45
C ASN A 80 16.07 9.36 6.62
N ARG A 81 17.05 9.47 5.72
CA ARG A 81 18.05 10.57 5.73
C ARG A 81 17.58 11.84 5.02
N THR A 82 16.44 11.80 4.34
CA THR A 82 15.89 12.94 3.59
C THR A 82 14.79 13.59 4.44
N PRO A 83 15.05 14.75 5.10
CA PRO A 83 14.07 15.34 6.03
C PRO A 83 12.69 15.59 5.40
N ASP A 84 12.69 16.07 4.15
CA ASP A 84 11.46 16.36 3.42
C ASP A 84 10.68 15.08 3.07
N ALA A 85 11.32 13.91 3.00
CA ALA A 85 10.63 12.65 2.71
C ALA A 85 9.74 12.22 3.89
N GLY A 86 10.25 12.33 5.13
CA GLY A 86 9.46 12.04 6.32
C GLY A 86 8.28 13.00 6.49
N VAL A 87 8.50 14.30 6.22
CA VAL A 87 7.42 15.30 6.20
C VAL A 87 6.37 14.97 5.14
N THR A 88 6.79 14.67 3.91
CA THR A 88 5.89 14.34 2.80
C THR A 88 5.07 13.08 3.09
N LEU A 89 5.68 12.06 3.70
CA LEU A 89 4.97 10.83 4.08
C LEU A 89 3.96 11.12 5.19
N GLY A 90 4.36 11.86 6.22
CA GLY A 90 3.46 12.29 7.31
C GLY A 90 2.26 13.09 6.80
N ASP A 91 2.48 14.06 5.92
CA ASP A 91 1.41 14.85 5.30
C ASP A 91 0.50 13.97 4.43
N THR A 92 1.08 13.03 3.67
CA THR A 92 0.30 12.05 2.88
C THR A 92 -0.61 11.22 3.78
N LEU A 93 -0.08 10.66 4.86
CA LEU A 93 -0.85 9.84 5.80
C LEU A 93 -1.92 10.66 6.53
N ALA A 94 -1.61 11.90 6.92
CA ALA A 94 -2.57 12.81 7.55
C ALA A 94 -3.72 13.18 6.61
N ASN A 95 -3.43 13.43 5.34
CA ASN A 95 -4.45 13.66 4.32
C ASN A 95 -5.34 12.43 4.16
N MET A 96 -4.76 11.24 3.99
CA MET A 96 -5.52 10.00 3.84
C MET A 96 -6.38 9.68 5.07
N ALA A 97 -5.90 9.98 6.28
CA ALA A 97 -6.65 9.80 7.51
C ALA A 97 -7.90 10.70 7.62
N SER A 98 -7.95 11.79 6.84
CA SER A 98 -9.09 12.73 6.81
C SER A 98 -10.14 12.42 5.75
N VAL A 99 -9.86 11.46 4.86
CA VAL A 99 -10.77 11.03 3.80
C VAL A 99 -11.82 10.09 4.39
N ASP A 100 -13.09 10.31 4.04
CA ASP A 100 -14.14 9.29 4.16
C ASP A 100 -14.09 8.39 2.92
N PRO A 101 -13.64 7.12 3.03
CA PRO A 101 -13.51 6.24 1.87
C PRO A 101 -14.84 5.96 1.17
N LEU A 102 -15.97 6.11 1.86
CA LEU A 102 -17.31 5.90 1.28
C LEU A 102 -17.77 7.08 0.41
N ALA A 103 -17.07 8.22 0.48
CA ALA A 103 -17.34 9.39 -0.33
C ALA A 103 -16.46 9.51 -1.58
N LEU A 104 -15.54 8.56 -1.80
CA LEU A 104 -14.64 8.55 -2.96
C LEU A 104 -15.42 8.25 -4.26
N ASP A 105 -14.97 8.86 -5.36
CA ASP A 105 -15.67 8.76 -6.65
C ASP A 105 -15.26 7.51 -7.42
N GLY A 106 -16.06 6.46 -7.25
CA GLY A 106 -15.95 5.22 -8.00
C GLY A 106 -15.05 4.18 -7.36
N HIS A 107 -15.16 2.97 -7.90
CA HIS A 107 -14.49 1.78 -7.40
C HIS A 107 -12.96 1.92 -7.49
N GLU A 108 -12.45 2.41 -8.63
CA GLU A 108 -11.01 2.51 -8.87
C GLU A 108 -10.32 3.51 -7.93
N GLU A 109 -11.00 4.60 -7.58
CA GLU A 109 -10.49 5.59 -6.62
C GLU A 109 -10.45 5.02 -5.20
N ALA A 110 -11.52 4.33 -4.78
CA ALA A 110 -11.54 3.65 -3.49
C ALA A 110 -10.46 2.56 -3.39
N LEU A 111 -10.29 1.76 -4.45
CA LEU A 111 -9.25 0.72 -4.50
C LEU A 111 -7.85 1.33 -4.44
N ALA A 112 -7.60 2.39 -5.22
CA ALA A 112 -6.33 3.11 -5.19
C ALA A 112 -6.03 3.67 -3.79
N PHE A 113 -7.03 4.25 -3.13
CA PHE A 113 -6.90 4.76 -1.76
C PHE A 113 -6.43 3.67 -0.80
N TRP A 114 -7.10 2.51 -0.77
CA TRP A 114 -6.77 1.44 0.18
C TRP A 114 -5.41 0.80 -0.08
N LEU A 115 -5.05 0.57 -1.36
CA LEU A 115 -3.74 0.06 -1.73
C LEU A 115 -2.62 1.03 -1.35
N ASN A 116 -2.82 2.33 -1.62
CA ASN A 116 -1.86 3.36 -1.24
C ASN A 116 -1.74 3.51 0.28
N LEU A 117 -2.86 3.41 1.01
CA LEU A 117 -2.91 3.54 2.46
C LEU A 117 -2.05 2.47 3.11
N TYR A 118 -2.26 1.22 2.71
CA TYR A 118 -1.49 0.08 3.20
C TYR A 118 0.00 0.29 2.92
N ASN A 119 0.37 0.56 1.67
CA ASN A 119 1.78 0.70 1.28
C ASN A 119 2.47 1.87 1.99
N ALA A 120 1.80 3.02 2.11
CA ALA A 120 2.36 4.18 2.80
C ALA A 120 2.58 3.90 4.30
N TRP A 121 1.64 3.23 4.96
CA TRP A 121 1.78 2.84 6.35
C TRP A 121 2.82 1.73 6.56
N ALA A 122 2.94 0.78 5.63
CA ALA A 122 4.00 -0.23 5.67
C ALA A 122 5.39 0.43 5.58
N ILE A 123 5.57 1.39 4.67
CA ILE A 123 6.80 2.19 4.56
C ILE A 123 7.05 2.99 5.84
N GLN A 124 6.03 3.70 6.36
CA GLN A 124 6.15 4.48 7.59
C GLN A 124 6.59 3.61 8.77
N THR A 125 6.08 2.39 8.87
CA THR A 125 6.44 1.44 9.92
C THR A 125 7.88 0.97 9.79
N ALA A 126 8.36 0.66 8.57
CA ALA A 126 9.76 0.34 8.34
C ALA A 126 10.70 1.51 8.69
N LEU A 127 10.32 2.75 8.36
CA LEU A 127 11.09 3.94 8.73
C LEU A 127 11.13 4.16 10.25
N ASN A 128 9.99 4.00 10.94
CA ASN A 128 9.93 4.11 12.39
C ASN A 128 10.83 3.07 13.05
N GLN A 129 10.84 1.84 12.53
CA GLN A 129 11.71 0.79 13.02
C GLN A 129 13.18 1.12 12.80
N LEU A 130 13.58 1.55 11.60
CA LEU A 130 14.97 1.95 11.32
C LEU A 130 15.42 3.16 12.13
N ALA A 131 14.52 4.07 12.46
CA ALA A 131 14.81 5.20 13.32
C ALA A 131 15.03 4.78 14.79
N ALA A 132 14.28 3.78 15.27
CA ALA A 132 14.43 3.23 16.61
C ALA A 132 15.63 2.29 16.75
N ASP A 133 15.89 1.49 15.71
CA ASP A 133 16.97 0.52 15.61
C ASP A 133 17.58 0.53 14.20
N PRO A 134 18.65 1.31 13.98
CA PRO A 134 19.34 1.37 12.70
C PRO A 134 19.94 0.04 12.23
N ASP A 135 20.20 -0.90 13.15
CA ASP A 135 20.74 -2.22 12.82
C ASP A 135 19.65 -3.17 12.29
N TRP A 136 18.37 -2.77 12.32
CA TRP A 136 17.26 -3.50 11.72
C TRP A 136 17.31 -3.52 10.17
N ALA A 137 18.21 -2.78 9.54
CA ALA A 137 18.45 -2.86 8.10
C ALA A 137 18.84 -4.30 7.69
N GLY A 138 17.89 -5.04 7.10
CA GLY A 138 18.05 -6.44 6.70
C GLY A 138 17.51 -7.46 7.70
N ALA A 139 16.92 -7.00 8.80
CA ALA A 139 16.20 -7.87 9.73
C ALA A 139 14.81 -8.27 9.19
N SER A 140 14.17 -9.21 9.88
CA SER A 140 12.90 -9.79 9.46
C SER A 140 11.71 -8.90 9.83
N ALA A 141 10.86 -8.59 8.85
CA ALA A 141 9.58 -7.90 9.07
C ALA A 141 8.63 -8.71 9.94
N SER A 142 8.73 -10.06 9.93
CA SER A 142 7.93 -10.92 10.80
C SER A 142 8.35 -10.85 12.28
N THR A 143 9.51 -10.30 12.62
CA THR A 143 9.98 -10.17 14.00
C THR A 143 9.99 -8.72 14.48
N TRP A 144 9.17 -7.85 13.88
CA TRP A 144 8.98 -6.48 14.38
C TRP A 144 8.64 -6.49 15.88
N ASN A 145 9.36 -5.68 16.68
CA ASN A 145 9.31 -5.66 18.15
C ASN A 145 9.58 -7.00 18.86
N GLY A 146 10.23 -7.96 18.17
CA GLY A 146 10.30 -9.36 18.57
C GLY A 146 11.31 -9.74 19.66
N GLU A 147 12.23 -8.86 20.07
CA GLU A 147 13.23 -9.24 21.09
C GLU A 147 12.69 -9.15 22.53
N GLU A 148 11.77 -8.22 22.84
CA GLU A 148 11.27 -8.07 24.21
C GLU A 148 10.01 -8.89 24.52
N THR A 149 9.21 -9.24 23.51
CA THR A 149 7.91 -9.94 23.69
C THR A 149 7.86 -11.36 23.13
N GLY A 150 8.80 -11.73 22.25
CA GLY A 150 8.75 -13.01 21.51
C GLY A 150 7.58 -13.14 20.53
N ALA A 151 6.81 -12.06 20.30
CA ALA A 151 5.70 -12.03 19.36
C ALA A 151 6.19 -11.80 17.93
N THR A 152 5.61 -12.54 16.99
CA THR A 152 5.85 -12.38 15.54
C THR A 152 4.67 -11.64 14.91
N PHE A 153 4.90 -10.98 13.77
CA PHE A 153 3.90 -10.26 12.98
C PHE A 153 3.24 -9.06 13.69
N VAL A 154 3.88 -8.52 14.72
CA VAL A 154 3.33 -7.41 15.51
C VAL A 154 3.01 -6.18 14.64
N MET A 155 3.74 -5.97 13.53
CA MET A 155 3.51 -4.82 12.63
C MET A 155 2.21 -4.92 11.86
N PHE A 156 1.72 -6.15 11.68
CA PHE A 156 0.50 -6.41 10.94
C PHE A 156 -0.73 -6.37 11.84
N THR A 157 -0.57 -6.67 13.14
CA THR A 157 -1.66 -6.77 14.12
C THR A 157 -1.82 -5.52 14.99
N THR A 158 -0.79 -4.68 15.12
CA THR A 158 -0.89 -3.44 15.90
C THR A 158 -1.69 -2.39 15.15
N ARG A 159 -2.66 -1.77 15.82
CA ARG A 159 -3.46 -0.69 15.26
C ARG A 159 -2.70 0.65 15.32
N PHE A 160 -2.36 1.18 14.16
CA PHE A 160 -1.70 2.49 14.00
C PHE A 160 -2.16 3.25 12.74
N VAL A 161 -2.79 2.55 11.78
CA VAL A 161 -3.38 3.15 10.58
C VAL A 161 -4.60 3.93 11.02
N THR A 162 -4.75 5.20 10.60
CA THR A 162 -5.95 5.99 10.92
C THR A 162 -6.75 6.27 9.66
N VAL A 163 -8.06 5.99 9.69
CA VAL A 163 -9.01 6.28 8.61
C VAL A 163 -10.33 6.75 9.21
N ASP A 164 -10.81 7.93 8.82
CA ASP A 164 -12.05 8.52 9.30
C ASP A 164 -12.23 8.44 10.83
N GLY A 165 -11.16 8.79 11.54
CA GLY A 165 -11.10 8.80 13.01
C GLY A 165 -11.01 7.42 13.69
N VAL A 166 -10.94 6.32 12.93
CA VAL A 166 -10.82 4.95 13.43
C VAL A 166 -9.39 4.45 13.24
N GLN A 167 -8.86 3.73 14.23
CA GLN A 167 -7.55 3.07 14.12
C GLN A 167 -7.70 1.62 13.65
N LEU A 168 -6.87 1.24 12.69
CA LEU A 168 -6.77 -0.08 12.08
C LEU A 168 -5.33 -0.58 12.15
N SER A 169 -5.18 -1.90 12.11
CA SER A 169 -3.93 -2.57 11.80
C SER A 169 -3.81 -2.81 10.28
N LEU A 170 -2.63 -3.15 9.79
CA LEU A 170 -2.47 -3.53 8.37
C LEU A 170 -3.29 -4.77 8.03
N ASN A 171 -3.44 -5.72 8.97
CA ASN A 171 -4.32 -6.88 8.78
C ASN A 171 -5.78 -6.47 8.62
N GLU A 172 -6.26 -5.53 9.43
CA GLU A 172 -7.66 -5.06 9.33
C GLU A 172 -7.91 -4.29 8.02
N VAL A 173 -6.90 -3.59 7.49
CA VAL A 173 -6.96 -2.99 6.16
C VAL A 173 -6.99 -4.06 5.07
N GLU A 174 -6.04 -5.00 5.06
CA GLU A 174 -5.91 -6.01 4.02
C GLU A 174 -7.00 -7.09 4.11
N HIS A 175 -7.05 -7.82 5.23
CA HIS A 175 -8.00 -8.92 5.43
C HIS A 175 -9.42 -8.41 5.63
N GLY A 176 -9.61 -7.33 6.38
CA GLY A 176 -10.94 -6.77 6.63
C GLY A 176 -11.48 -6.00 5.44
N VAL A 177 -10.89 -4.84 5.14
CA VAL A 177 -11.47 -3.93 4.14
C VAL A 177 -11.25 -4.43 2.71
N ILE A 178 -10.01 -4.73 2.31
CA ILE A 178 -9.70 -5.07 0.92
C ILE A 178 -10.19 -6.47 0.57
N ARG A 179 -10.06 -7.45 1.47
CA ARG A 179 -10.45 -8.86 1.19
C ARG A 179 -11.84 -9.26 1.69
N GLY A 180 -12.39 -8.61 2.72
CA GLY A 180 -13.69 -9.00 3.30
C GLY A 180 -13.64 -10.31 4.11
N ASP A 181 -12.47 -10.68 4.60
CA ASP A 181 -12.23 -11.83 5.46
C ASP A 181 -12.48 -11.43 6.92
N PHE A 182 -13.75 -11.47 7.32
CA PHE A 182 -14.22 -11.01 8.63
C PHE A 182 -14.12 -12.09 9.72
N ASP A 183 -13.05 -12.89 9.76
CA ASP A 183 -12.86 -13.88 10.84
C ASP A 183 -12.97 -13.19 12.21
N PRO A 184 -14.06 -13.41 12.99
CA PRO A 184 -14.30 -12.66 14.21
C PRO A 184 -13.22 -12.88 15.27
N SER A 185 -12.48 -13.99 15.19
CA SER A 185 -11.37 -14.27 16.11
C SER A 185 -10.18 -13.32 15.95
N THR A 186 -10.16 -12.53 14.87
CA THR A 186 -9.13 -11.53 14.60
C THR A 186 -9.48 -10.11 15.07
N TYR A 187 -10.73 -9.88 15.52
CA TYR A 187 -11.26 -8.54 15.83
C TYR A 187 -11.64 -8.36 17.32
N ASP A 188 -10.84 -8.87 18.27
CA ASP A 188 -10.84 -8.56 19.72
C ASP A 188 -12.21 -8.22 20.41
N ASP A 189 -13.32 -8.81 19.97
CA ASP A 189 -14.70 -8.48 20.36
C ASP A 189 -15.08 -6.96 20.27
N GLU A 190 -14.64 -6.26 19.21
CA GLU A 190 -14.94 -4.83 18.96
C GLU A 190 -16.00 -4.64 17.84
N PRO A 191 -17.32 -4.80 18.11
CA PRO A 191 -18.35 -4.85 17.09
C PRO A 191 -18.50 -3.55 16.28
N ALA A 192 -18.29 -2.39 16.92
CA ALA A 192 -18.39 -1.11 16.22
C ALA A 192 -17.26 -0.91 15.19
N LEU A 193 -16.10 -1.51 15.44
CA LEU A 193 -14.99 -1.52 14.49
C LEU A 193 -15.32 -2.45 13.32
N LEU A 194 -15.81 -3.65 13.62
CA LEU A 194 -16.20 -4.62 12.59
C LEU A 194 -17.28 -4.03 11.67
N ASP A 195 -18.33 -3.41 12.22
CA ASP A 195 -19.38 -2.73 11.45
C ASP A 195 -18.80 -1.69 10.47
N ARG A 196 -17.74 -0.98 10.90
CA ARG A 196 -17.08 0.02 10.07
C ARG A 196 -16.26 -0.60 8.94
N ILE A 197 -15.52 -1.67 9.24
CA ILE A 197 -14.71 -2.40 8.25
C ILE A 197 -15.62 -3.07 7.23
N GLU A 198 -16.72 -3.70 7.66
CA GLU A 198 -17.74 -4.26 6.78
C GLU A 198 -18.34 -3.19 5.87
N ALA A 199 -18.66 -2.00 6.40
CA ALA A 199 -19.17 -0.90 5.60
C ALA A 199 -18.15 -0.43 4.54
N TRP A 200 -16.87 -0.33 4.88
CA TRP A 200 -15.83 0.04 3.90
C TRP A 200 -15.59 -1.05 2.85
N HIS A 201 -15.61 -2.32 3.24
CA HIS A 201 -15.52 -3.43 2.29
C HIS A 201 -16.70 -3.42 1.32
N ALA A 202 -17.93 -3.26 1.83
CA ALA A 202 -19.13 -3.16 1.01
C ALA A 202 -19.13 -1.92 0.12
N GLY A 203 -18.56 -0.80 0.60
CA GLY A 203 -18.36 0.40 -0.21
C GLY A 203 -17.33 0.21 -1.33
N LEU A 204 -16.30 -0.60 -1.09
CA LEU A 204 -15.27 -0.91 -2.08
C LEU A 204 -15.77 -1.89 -3.14
N TRP A 205 -16.32 -3.04 -2.75
CA TRP A 205 -16.66 -4.12 -3.69
C TRP A 205 -18.15 -4.25 -4.00
N GLY A 206 -19.04 -3.78 -3.13
CA GLY A 206 -20.47 -4.04 -3.26
C GLY A 206 -20.74 -5.55 -3.32
N ASP A 207 -21.35 -5.98 -4.42
CA ASP A 207 -21.62 -7.40 -4.72
C ASP A 207 -20.55 -8.03 -5.65
N ASP A 208 -19.57 -7.25 -6.12
CA ASP A 208 -18.53 -7.72 -7.02
C ASP A 208 -17.51 -8.60 -6.27
N PRO A 209 -16.94 -9.63 -6.92
CA PRO A 209 -15.91 -10.44 -6.31
C PRO A 209 -14.62 -9.63 -6.10
N VAL A 210 -13.93 -9.91 -5.00
CA VAL A 210 -12.58 -9.37 -4.73
C VAL A 210 -11.63 -9.77 -5.86
N ASP A 211 -10.94 -8.78 -6.41
CA ASP A 211 -9.93 -8.97 -7.44
C ASP A 211 -8.62 -9.51 -6.84
N ALA A 212 -8.23 -10.74 -7.19
CA ALA A 212 -7.03 -11.38 -6.65
C ALA A 212 -5.73 -10.62 -6.98
N ARG A 213 -5.72 -9.73 -7.98
CA ARG A 213 -4.56 -8.90 -8.29
C ARG A 213 -4.19 -7.95 -7.15
N ILE A 214 -5.09 -7.62 -6.22
CA ILE A 214 -4.78 -6.79 -5.05
C ILE A 214 -3.57 -7.31 -4.27
N HIS A 215 -3.36 -8.62 -4.24
CA HIS A 215 -2.17 -9.24 -3.63
C HIS A 215 -0.86 -8.80 -4.28
N MET A 216 -0.89 -8.39 -5.55
CA MET A 216 0.26 -7.86 -6.28
C MET A 216 0.44 -6.35 -6.06
N GLY A 217 -0.52 -5.69 -5.42
CA GLY A 217 -0.48 -4.27 -5.09
C GLY A 217 -0.07 -3.97 -3.64
N LEU A 218 0.05 -4.98 -2.78
CA LEU A 218 0.38 -4.83 -1.36
C LEU A 218 1.84 -5.21 -1.10
N ASN A 219 2.66 -4.23 -0.72
CA ASN A 219 4.04 -4.46 -0.29
C ASN A 219 4.14 -4.42 1.24
N CYS A 220 4.39 -5.59 1.82
CA CYS A 220 4.57 -5.80 3.25
C CYS A 220 6.01 -5.56 3.73
N VAL A 221 6.81 -4.76 3.01
CA VAL A 221 8.23 -4.45 3.23
C VAL A 221 9.22 -5.61 3.21
N SER A 222 8.79 -6.86 3.05
CA SER A 222 9.69 -8.01 2.91
C SER A 222 10.19 -8.23 1.48
N ARG A 223 11.35 -8.88 1.34
CA ARG A 223 11.97 -9.27 0.05
C ARG A 223 11.04 -10.09 -0.85
N SER A 224 10.27 -11.01 -0.26
CA SER A 224 9.36 -11.88 -1.01
C SER A 224 7.99 -11.27 -1.29
N CYS A 225 7.66 -10.09 -0.74
CA CYS A 225 6.43 -9.38 -1.11
C CYS A 225 6.47 -9.01 -2.60
N PRO A 226 5.31 -8.81 -3.24
CA PRO A 226 5.25 -8.14 -4.54
C PRO A 226 5.87 -6.75 -4.47
N ASP A 227 6.41 -6.30 -5.60
CA ASP A 227 7.11 -5.04 -5.68
C ASP A 227 6.15 -3.88 -5.37
N VAL A 228 6.61 -2.89 -4.60
CA VAL A 228 5.90 -1.61 -4.53
C VAL A 228 5.83 -1.00 -5.95
N PRO A 229 4.70 -0.39 -6.35
CA PRO A 229 4.63 0.23 -7.67
C PRO A 229 5.60 1.43 -7.77
N ALA A 230 6.01 1.77 -9.00
CA ALA A 230 6.91 2.91 -9.24
C ALA A 230 6.26 4.27 -8.93
N ARG A 231 4.93 4.30 -8.90
CA ARG A 231 4.09 5.46 -8.62
C ARG A 231 2.90 4.99 -7.77
N ALA A 232 2.27 5.90 -7.06
CA ALA A 232 1.07 5.57 -6.32
C ALA A 232 -0.06 5.12 -7.27
N PHE A 233 -0.95 4.30 -6.76
CA PHE A 233 -2.20 3.98 -7.45
C PHE A 233 -3.07 5.24 -7.57
N THR A 234 -3.85 5.32 -8.64
CA THR A 234 -4.87 6.36 -8.88
C THR A 234 -6.04 5.67 -9.57
N ALA A 235 -7.22 6.30 -9.59
CA ALA A 235 -8.36 5.75 -10.33
C ALA A 235 -8.02 5.41 -11.79
N ASP A 236 -7.17 6.21 -12.44
CA ASP A 236 -6.84 6.04 -13.86
C ASP A 236 -5.82 4.93 -14.13
N ASN A 237 -5.07 4.47 -13.12
CA ASN A 237 -3.95 3.53 -13.32
C ASN A 237 -4.04 2.23 -12.50
N VAL A 238 -5.03 2.08 -11.61
CA VAL A 238 -4.98 1.04 -10.57
C VAL A 238 -4.86 -0.36 -11.17
N TYR A 239 -5.73 -0.73 -12.12
CA TYR A 239 -5.69 -2.06 -12.74
C TYR A 239 -4.47 -2.27 -13.62
N ALA A 240 -4.05 -1.27 -14.39
CA ALA A 240 -2.84 -1.39 -15.22
C ALA A 240 -1.59 -1.60 -14.36
N THR A 241 -1.52 -0.94 -13.21
CA THR A 241 -0.42 -1.09 -12.25
C THR A 241 -0.45 -2.46 -11.57
N LEU A 242 -1.65 -2.96 -11.24
CA LEU A 242 -1.83 -4.30 -10.70
C LEU A 242 -1.43 -5.39 -11.70
N ASP A 243 -1.75 -5.22 -12.99
CA ASP A 243 -1.34 -6.13 -14.07
C ASP A 243 0.19 -6.13 -14.23
N ASP A 244 0.81 -4.95 -14.31
CA ASP A 244 2.26 -4.80 -14.41
C ASP A 244 2.98 -5.45 -13.22
N ASN A 245 2.47 -5.25 -12.01
CA ASN A 245 3.00 -5.87 -10.80
C ASN A 245 2.86 -7.39 -10.83
N ALA A 246 1.71 -7.92 -11.28
CA ALA A 246 1.50 -9.37 -11.43
C ALA A 246 2.50 -9.99 -12.42
N THR A 247 2.70 -9.35 -13.57
CA THR A 247 3.66 -9.80 -14.58
C THR A 247 5.09 -9.78 -14.06
N ARG A 248 5.51 -8.67 -13.41
CA ARG A 248 6.84 -8.57 -12.80
C ARG A 248 7.05 -9.62 -11.71
N PHE A 249 6.08 -9.81 -10.84
CA PHE A 249 6.15 -10.77 -9.75
C PHE A 249 6.34 -12.19 -10.28
N LEU A 250 5.49 -12.63 -11.22
CA LEU A 250 5.53 -13.97 -11.79
C LEU A 250 6.75 -14.26 -12.66
N ALA A 251 7.36 -13.22 -13.25
CA ALA A 251 8.63 -13.36 -13.97
C ALA A 251 9.80 -13.69 -13.01
N HIS A 252 9.68 -13.36 -11.72
CA HIS A 252 10.73 -13.59 -10.74
C HIS A 252 10.65 -15.00 -10.13
N THR A 253 11.39 -15.97 -10.67
CA THR A 253 11.27 -17.39 -10.26
C THR A 253 11.57 -17.68 -8.79
N ALA A 254 12.33 -16.81 -8.09
CA ALA A 254 12.62 -16.99 -6.67
C ALA A 254 11.55 -16.45 -5.70
N LYS A 255 10.52 -15.72 -6.16
CA LYS A 255 9.40 -15.28 -5.30
C LYS A 255 8.02 -15.40 -5.93
N GLY A 256 7.95 -15.35 -7.26
CA GLY A 256 6.74 -15.52 -8.06
C GLY A 256 6.49 -16.97 -8.44
N ALA A 257 6.78 -17.36 -9.69
CA ALA A 257 6.53 -18.71 -10.19
C ALA A 257 7.64 -19.22 -11.11
N GLY A 258 8.05 -20.47 -10.90
CA GLY A 258 9.10 -21.11 -11.68
C GLY A 258 9.28 -22.61 -11.40
N PRO A 259 10.39 -23.21 -11.85
CA PRO A 259 10.64 -24.64 -11.73
C PRO A 259 10.80 -25.13 -10.29
N ASP A 260 11.20 -24.24 -9.38
CA ASP A 260 11.41 -24.57 -7.97
C ASP A 260 10.12 -24.41 -7.13
N GLY A 261 9.05 -23.84 -7.71
CA GLY A 261 7.78 -23.67 -7.02
C GLY A 261 7.03 -22.41 -7.41
N ILE A 262 5.92 -22.18 -6.70
CA ILE A 262 5.16 -20.94 -6.73
C ILE A 262 5.20 -20.24 -5.37
N SER A 263 4.93 -18.94 -5.38
CA SER A 263 4.83 -18.14 -4.16
C SER A 263 3.85 -18.74 -3.15
N ILE A 264 4.20 -18.66 -1.87
CA ILE A 264 3.29 -19.04 -0.78
C ILE A 264 2.03 -18.16 -0.73
N LEU A 265 2.05 -16.96 -1.33
CA LEU A 265 0.86 -16.11 -1.44
C LEU A 265 -0.31 -16.83 -2.12
N PHE A 266 -0.02 -17.70 -3.11
CA PHE A 266 -1.04 -18.51 -3.78
C PHE A 266 -1.63 -19.60 -2.88
N SER A 267 -0.99 -19.94 -1.77
CA SER A 267 -1.50 -20.83 -0.74
C SER A 267 -2.33 -20.07 0.29
N TRP A 268 -1.79 -18.97 0.83
CA TRP A 268 -2.47 -18.14 1.83
C TRP A 268 -3.78 -17.54 1.29
N PHE A 269 -3.77 -17.09 0.04
CA PHE A 269 -4.89 -16.36 -0.57
C PHE A 269 -5.54 -17.12 -1.72
N ARG A 270 -5.42 -18.45 -1.70
CA ARG A 270 -5.89 -19.33 -2.78
C ARG A 270 -7.33 -19.05 -3.21
N GLY A 271 -8.22 -18.82 -2.24
CA GLY A 271 -9.64 -18.57 -2.49
C GLY A 271 -9.89 -17.33 -3.35
N ASP A 272 -9.08 -16.29 -3.19
CA ASP A 272 -9.21 -15.03 -3.95
C ASP A 272 -8.86 -15.29 -5.42
N PHE A 273 -7.77 -16.02 -5.69
CA PHE A 273 -7.37 -16.41 -7.05
C PHE A 273 -8.38 -17.36 -7.72
N GLU A 274 -8.90 -18.34 -6.98
CA GLU A 274 -9.92 -19.25 -7.50
C GLU A 274 -11.24 -18.51 -7.82
N THR A 275 -11.61 -17.51 -7.02
CA THR A 275 -12.81 -16.69 -7.25
C THR A 275 -12.66 -15.78 -8.46
N SER A 276 -11.53 -15.06 -8.57
CA SER A 276 -11.29 -14.08 -9.64
C SER A 276 -10.91 -14.70 -10.99
N PHE A 277 -10.06 -15.74 -10.98
CA PHE A 277 -9.42 -16.29 -12.18
C PHE A 277 -9.80 -17.74 -12.47
N GLY A 278 -10.55 -18.40 -11.58
CA GLY A 278 -10.90 -19.81 -11.67
C GLY A 278 -9.83 -20.76 -11.11
N SER A 279 -8.55 -20.39 -11.19
CA SER A 279 -7.45 -21.11 -10.54
C SER A 279 -6.18 -20.27 -10.42
N VAL A 280 -5.25 -20.71 -9.56
CA VAL A 280 -3.88 -20.15 -9.51
C VAL A 280 -3.16 -20.36 -10.84
N GLN A 281 -3.35 -21.50 -11.50
CA GLN A 281 -2.75 -21.79 -12.80
C GLN A 281 -3.19 -20.79 -13.86
N ASP A 282 -4.48 -20.43 -13.88
CA ASP A 282 -5.03 -19.48 -14.85
C ASP A 282 -4.54 -18.06 -14.59
N PHE A 283 -4.39 -17.67 -13.33
CA PHE A 283 -3.70 -16.41 -12.98
C PHE A 283 -2.26 -16.39 -13.51
N VAL A 284 -1.48 -17.46 -13.26
CA VAL A 284 -0.10 -17.56 -13.75
C VAL A 284 -0.05 -17.50 -15.28
N ARG A 285 -0.90 -18.24 -15.99
CA ARG A 285 -0.96 -18.20 -17.47
C ARG A 285 -1.35 -16.83 -18.03
N THR A 286 -2.14 -16.09 -17.28
CA THR A 286 -2.60 -14.75 -17.69
C THR A 286 -1.45 -13.74 -17.63
N TYR A 287 -0.65 -13.75 -16.54
CA TYR A 287 0.32 -12.68 -16.29
C TYR A 287 1.79 -13.09 -16.51
N ARG A 288 2.12 -14.38 -16.54
CA ARG A 288 3.49 -14.85 -16.82
C ARG A 288 3.70 -14.99 -18.33
N GLU A 289 4.40 -14.03 -18.93
CA GLU A 289 4.63 -13.97 -20.39
C GLU A 289 5.28 -15.23 -20.97
N SER A 290 6.15 -15.90 -20.22
CA SER A 290 6.81 -17.15 -20.63
C SER A 290 5.89 -18.38 -20.61
N GLY A 291 4.63 -18.24 -20.19
CA GLY A 291 3.69 -19.33 -19.97
C GLY A 291 3.91 -20.03 -18.61
N ASP A 292 3.34 -21.22 -18.42
CA ASP A 292 3.45 -22.01 -17.19
C ASP A 292 4.12 -23.38 -17.36
N ALA A 293 4.67 -23.67 -18.54
CA ALA A 293 5.16 -25.02 -18.88
C ALA A 293 6.31 -25.53 -17.99
N ASP A 294 7.13 -24.63 -17.45
CA ASP A 294 8.22 -24.91 -16.52
C ASP A 294 7.83 -24.72 -15.05
N VAL A 295 6.60 -24.31 -14.74
CA VAL A 295 6.18 -24.00 -13.36
C VAL A 295 5.84 -25.26 -12.59
N ASN A 296 6.43 -25.41 -11.41
CA ASN A 296 6.11 -26.49 -10.48
C ASN A 296 5.01 -26.04 -9.49
N TYR A 297 3.77 -26.42 -9.74
CA TYR A 297 2.63 -26.08 -8.87
C TYR A 297 2.53 -26.94 -7.59
N ASP A 298 3.32 -28.00 -7.48
CA ASP A 298 3.33 -28.90 -6.30
C ASP A 298 4.36 -28.45 -5.24
N ALA A 299 5.15 -27.42 -5.53
CA ALA A 299 6.15 -26.86 -4.62
C ALA A 299 5.85 -25.40 -4.28
N THR A 300 6.19 -25.01 -3.06
CA THR A 300 6.04 -23.65 -2.55
C THR A 300 7.42 -23.08 -2.24
N LEU A 301 7.66 -21.85 -2.67
CA LEU A 301 8.89 -21.12 -2.41
C LEU A 301 8.95 -20.66 -0.95
N ASP A 302 10.15 -20.67 -0.37
CA ASP A 302 10.39 -20.09 0.96
C ASP A 302 10.15 -18.58 0.93
N TYR A 303 9.52 -18.05 1.98
CA TYR A 303 9.23 -16.62 2.09
C TYR A 303 10.30 -15.89 2.88
N ASP A 304 11.10 -15.09 2.17
CA ASP A 304 12.11 -14.21 2.77
C ASP A 304 11.44 -12.96 3.35
N TRP A 305 11.33 -12.96 4.68
CA TRP A 305 10.76 -11.88 5.48
C TRP A 305 11.73 -10.71 5.71
N SER A 306 13.00 -10.81 5.29
CA SER A 306 13.96 -9.71 5.46
C SER A 306 13.49 -8.46 4.72
N LEU A 307 13.85 -7.29 5.25
CA LEU A 307 13.50 -6.00 4.67
C LEU A 307 13.94 -5.89 3.19
N ASN A 308 13.04 -5.43 2.32
CA ASN A 308 13.36 -5.14 0.92
C ASN A 308 14.30 -3.92 0.82
N GLY A 309 15.24 -3.93 -0.13
CA GLY A 309 16.22 -2.83 -0.25
C GLY A 309 17.19 -2.66 0.92
N ALA A 310 17.28 -3.64 1.82
CA ALA A 310 18.31 -3.73 2.85
C ALA A 310 19.71 -4.02 2.30
#